data_AF-A0A453T538-F1
#
_entry.id   AF-A0A453T538-F1
#
_cell.length_a   1.000
_cell.length_b   1.000
_cell.length_c   1.000
_cell.angle_alpha   90.00
_cell.angle_beta   90.00
_cell.angle_gamma   90.00
#
_symmetry.space_group_name_H-M   'P 1'
#
loop_
_entity.id
_entity.type
_entity.pdbx_description
1 polymer ?
#
loop_
_entity_poly.entity_id
_entity_poly.type
_entity_poly.pdbx_seq_one_letter_code
_entity_poly.pdbx_strand_id
1 'polypeptide(L)'
;DRATLLCEAIACRLFPRDSDPEYAELSDEHYSYRVLRRLRRDVLAPIRKALELPEVYMCAQRWDEVPYARVASVAMRRYKALFQKHDEERFAKYLEDVEAGKAKIAAGAVLPHEIAAAAYRGEEDEVAELQWCRMVDDLRAKGSLRNCISICDVSGSMEGTPMEVAIALGVLTSELSEEPWAGKVITFHTRPSIHVIKGETLRDKMRFVAKLEWHGSTNFQGVFDRILATAREAQLPPEKMIRTVFVYSDMEFGEACGRGVYNGMPYGEGSWDTDYAAICRKFRDAGYGDAVPQVVFWNLRDSKSTPVTSTQPGAAMVSGFSKNVLKIFLQNDGVVNPEAIMTQAIAGDEYQKLQIYD
;
A
#
# COMPACT_ATOMS: atom_id res chain seq x y z
N ASP A 1 1.92 14.46 -21.98
CA ASP A 1 1.83 15.17 -23.28
C ASP A 1 2.16 16.64 -23.19
N ARG A 2 1.42 17.48 -22.46
CA ARG A 2 1.72 18.93 -22.37
C ARG A 2 3.15 19.30 -21.95
N ALA A 3 3.84 18.45 -21.21
CA ALA A 3 5.23 18.65 -20.79
C ALA A 3 6.22 17.69 -21.47
N THR A 4 5.75 16.58 -22.04
CA THR A 4 6.60 15.45 -22.47
C THR A 4 6.49 15.12 -23.95
N LEU A 5 5.45 15.61 -24.64
CA LEU A 5 5.11 15.34 -26.04
C LEU A 5 5.14 13.86 -26.44
N LEU A 6 5.01 12.94 -25.46
CA LEU A 6 5.09 11.49 -25.67
C LEU A 6 4.04 11.00 -26.66
N CYS A 7 2.79 11.48 -26.59
CA CYS A 7 1.74 11.03 -27.49
C CYS A 7 1.97 11.58 -28.90
N GLU A 8 2.50 12.81 -29.01
CA GLU A 8 2.88 13.39 -30.30
C GLU A 8 4.02 12.60 -30.94
N ALA A 9 5.08 12.30 -30.20
CA ALA A 9 6.19 11.49 -30.68
C ALA A 9 5.73 10.09 -31.14
N ILE A 10 4.86 9.44 -30.38
CA ILE A 10 4.26 8.15 -30.76
C ILE A 10 3.41 8.30 -32.03
N ALA A 11 2.58 9.35 -32.12
CA ALA A 11 1.73 9.59 -33.28
C ALA A 11 2.56 9.84 -34.55
N CYS A 12 3.57 10.70 -34.48
CA CYS A 12 4.48 11.01 -35.59
C CYS A 12 5.28 9.78 -36.04
N ARG A 13 5.59 8.86 -35.12
CA ARG A 13 6.29 7.61 -35.46
C ARG A 13 5.37 6.56 -36.09
N LEU A 14 4.12 6.50 -35.66
CA LEU A 14 3.10 5.60 -36.23
C LEU A 14 2.56 6.11 -37.58
N PHE A 15 2.53 7.43 -37.78
CA PHE A 15 2.08 8.08 -39.00
C PHE A 15 3.15 9.06 -39.50
N PRO A 16 4.26 8.57 -40.09
CA PRO A 16 5.31 9.43 -40.64
C PRO A 16 4.78 10.40 -41.72
N ARG A 17 5.47 11.52 -41.96
CA ARG A 17 5.09 12.49 -43.02
C ARG A 17 4.97 11.84 -44.39
N ASP A 18 5.81 10.85 -44.68
CA ASP A 18 5.82 10.16 -45.98
C ASP A 18 4.71 9.10 -46.10
N SER A 19 3.95 8.85 -45.02
CA SER A 19 2.89 7.83 -45.01
C SER A 19 1.59 8.25 -45.69
N ASP A 20 1.38 9.56 -45.88
CA ASP A 20 0.17 10.11 -46.48
C ASP A 20 0.52 11.38 -47.28
N PRO A 21 0.15 11.47 -48.57
CA PRO A 21 0.38 12.67 -49.37
C PRO A 21 -0.21 13.94 -48.73
N GLU A 22 -1.28 13.82 -47.93
CA GLU A 22 -1.89 14.95 -47.21
C GLU A 22 -0.96 15.56 -46.16
N TYR A 23 0.11 14.88 -45.74
CA TYR A 23 1.03 15.36 -44.70
C TYR A 23 2.25 16.10 -45.24
N ALA A 24 2.56 15.94 -46.54
CA ALA A 24 3.76 16.50 -47.15
C ALA A 24 3.75 18.05 -47.16
N GLU A 25 2.58 18.65 -47.35
CA GLU A 25 2.41 20.11 -47.50
C GLU A 25 1.96 20.82 -46.21
N LEU A 26 1.76 20.08 -45.10
CA LEU A 26 1.30 20.65 -43.84
C LEU A 26 2.45 21.24 -43.02
N SER A 27 2.21 22.40 -42.39
CA SER A 27 3.09 22.92 -41.34
C SER A 27 3.21 21.93 -40.18
N ASP A 28 4.31 21.99 -39.43
CA ASP A 28 4.59 21.07 -38.32
C ASP A 28 3.43 21.00 -37.31
N GLU A 29 2.86 22.15 -36.94
CA GLU A 29 1.71 22.19 -36.01
C GLU A 29 0.46 21.48 -36.55
N HIS A 30 0.15 21.68 -37.84
CA HIS A 30 -1.01 21.04 -38.46
C HIS A 30 -0.78 19.55 -38.69
N TYR A 31 0.44 19.15 -39.02
CA TYR A 31 0.85 17.76 -39.11
C TYR A 31 0.68 17.06 -37.76
N SER A 32 1.26 17.58 -36.68
CA SER A 32 1.15 17.03 -35.32
C SER A 32 -0.31 16.90 -34.86
N TYR A 33 -1.13 17.92 -35.11
CA TYR A 33 -2.57 17.86 -34.82
C TYR A 33 -3.28 16.75 -35.60
N ARG A 34 -3.00 16.60 -36.90
CA ARG A 34 -3.62 15.59 -37.77
C ARG A 34 -3.23 14.17 -37.36
N VAL A 35 -1.95 13.91 -37.11
CA VAL A 35 -1.48 12.58 -36.68
C VAL A 35 -1.99 12.22 -35.29
N LEU A 36 -2.09 13.19 -34.37
CA LEU A 36 -2.70 12.96 -33.05
C LEU A 36 -4.20 12.62 -33.17
N ARG A 37 -4.93 13.29 -34.07
CA ARG A 37 -6.33 12.98 -34.34
C ARG A 37 -6.48 11.58 -34.95
N ARG A 38 -5.60 11.22 -35.88
CA ARG A 38 -5.55 9.88 -36.50
C ARG A 38 -5.23 8.80 -35.47
N LEU A 39 -4.24 9.02 -34.60
CA LEU A 39 -3.92 8.13 -33.49
C LEU A 39 -5.12 7.87 -32.58
N ARG A 40 -5.87 8.93 -32.23
CA ARG A 40 -7.08 8.79 -31.41
C ARG A 40 -8.17 7.97 -32.10
N ARG A 41 -8.42 8.23 -33.38
CA ARG A 41 -9.52 7.63 -34.14
C ARG A 41 -9.20 6.19 -34.59
N ASP A 42 -8.03 5.96 -35.15
CA ASP A 42 -7.70 4.74 -35.88
C ASP A 42 -6.98 3.70 -35.00
N VAL A 43 -6.36 4.13 -33.89
CA VAL A 43 -5.62 3.25 -32.98
C VAL A 43 -6.30 3.18 -31.62
N LEU A 44 -6.42 4.30 -30.92
CA LEU A 44 -6.92 4.30 -29.54
C LEU A 44 -8.40 3.93 -29.45
N ALA A 45 -9.27 4.42 -30.34
CA ALA A 45 -10.70 4.10 -30.26
C ALA A 45 -10.99 2.60 -30.49
N PRO A 46 -10.43 1.92 -31.52
CA PRO A 46 -10.56 0.47 -31.67
C PRO A 46 -10.00 -0.31 -30.48
N ILE A 47 -8.83 0.07 -29.96
CA ILE A 47 -8.23 -0.60 -28.79
C ILE A 47 -9.14 -0.45 -27.56
N ARG A 48 -9.62 0.77 -27.27
CA ARG A 48 -10.52 1.00 -26.12
C ARG A 48 -11.84 0.25 -26.26
N LYS A 49 -12.35 0.09 -27.48
CA LYS A 49 -13.53 -0.72 -27.77
C LYS A 49 -13.25 -2.22 -27.52
N ALA A 50 -12.11 -2.74 -27.98
CA ALA A 50 -11.72 -4.13 -27.76
C ALA A 50 -11.43 -4.44 -26.28
N LEU A 51 -10.91 -3.46 -25.53
CA LEU A 51 -10.71 -3.54 -24.09
C LEU A 51 -12.01 -3.40 -23.29
N GLU A 52 -13.10 -2.99 -23.93
CA GLU A 52 -14.42 -2.77 -23.32
C GLU A 52 -14.38 -1.80 -22.13
N LEU A 53 -13.65 -0.69 -22.29
CA LEU A 53 -13.54 0.30 -21.23
C LEU A 53 -14.90 0.96 -20.91
N PRO A 54 -15.23 1.21 -19.62
CA PRO A 54 -16.52 1.76 -19.24
C PRO A 54 -16.79 3.12 -19.90
N GLU A 55 -15.76 3.93 -20.13
CA GLU A 55 -15.87 5.26 -20.75
C GLU A 55 -16.47 5.19 -22.17
N VAL A 56 -16.25 4.10 -22.91
CA VAL A 56 -16.83 3.92 -24.26
C VAL A 56 -18.35 3.82 -24.19
N TYR A 57 -18.86 3.06 -23.21
CA TYR A 57 -20.28 2.87 -22.98
C TYR A 57 -20.94 4.11 -22.36
N MET A 58 -20.26 4.71 -21.37
CA MET A 58 -20.72 5.93 -20.69
C MET A 58 -20.87 7.11 -21.67
N CYS A 59 -19.89 7.32 -22.55
CA CYS A 59 -19.96 8.38 -23.57
C CYS A 59 -21.08 8.15 -24.60
N ALA A 60 -21.44 6.88 -24.86
CA ALA A 60 -22.53 6.51 -25.74
C ALA A 60 -23.90 6.46 -25.02
N GLN A 61 -23.96 6.76 -23.71
CA GLN A 61 -25.14 6.60 -22.85
C GLN A 61 -25.70 5.16 -22.80
N ARG A 62 -24.88 4.16 -23.11
CA ARG A 62 -25.24 2.73 -23.13
C ARG A 62 -24.88 2.07 -21.79
N TRP A 63 -25.52 2.51 -20.72
CA TRP A 63 -25.23 2.05 -19.35
C TRP A 63 -25.61 0.58 -19.16
N ASP A 64 -26.68 0.15 -19.82
CA ASP A 64 -27.21 -1.21 -19.89
C ASP A 64 -26.25 -2.25 -20.50
N GLU A 65 -25.17 -1.80 -21.12
CA GLU A 65 -24.17 -2.67 -21.74
C GLU A 65 -22.82 -2.69 -21.01
N VAL A 66 -22.67 -1.94 -19.92
CA VAL A 66 -21.39 -1.87 -19.18
C VAL A 66 -21.03 -3.26 -18.62
N PRO A 67 -19.86 -3.82 -18.96
CA PRO A 67 -19.41 -5.11 -18.44
C PRO A 67 -18.70 -4.93 -17.09
N TYR A 68 -19.46 -4.83 -15.98
CA TYR A 68 -18.92 -4.56 -14.64
C TYR A 68 -17.77 -5.46 -14.21
N ALA A 69 -17.81 -6.75 -14.55
CA ALA A 69 -16.75 -7.72 -14.21
C ALA A 69 -15.38 -7.42 -14.88
N ARG A 70 -15.37 -6.63 -15.96
CA ARG A 70 -14.15 -6.23 -16.67
C ARG A 70 -13.67 -4.83 -16.30
N VAL A 71 -14.45 -4.09 -15.52
CA VAL A 71 -14.11 -2.73 -15.12
C VAL A 71 -12.90 -2.76 -14.19
N ALA A 72 -11.84 -2.04 -14.59
CA ALA A 72 -10.63 -1.93 -13.79
C ALA A 72 -10.91 -1.27 -12.43
N SER A 73 -10.14 -1.65 -11.41
CA SER A 73 -10.37 -1.25 -10.01
C SER A 73 -10.43 0.27 -9.80
N VAL A 74 -9.54 1.01 -10.48
CA VAL A 74 -9.48 2.48 -10.44
C VAL A 74 -10.70 3.10 -11.12
N ALA A 75 -11.14 2.54 -12.24
CA ALA A 75 -12.33 3.00 -12.96
C ALA A 75 -13.60 2.71 -12.14
N MET A 76 -13.68 1.54 -11.50
CA MET A 76 -14.78 1.19 -10.61
C MET A 76 -14.96 2.22 -9.51
N ARG A 77 -13.88 2.55 -8.78
CA ARG A 77 -13.91 3.57 -7.74
C ARG A 77 -14.29 4.95 -8.28
N ARG A 78 -13.75 5.33 -9.44
CA ARG A 78 -13.98 6.67 -10.02
C ARG A 78 -15.42 6.85 -10.50
N TYR A 79 -16.03 5.80 -11.03
CA TYR A 79 -17.31 5.87 -11.71
C TYR A 79 -18.48 5.24 -10.94
N LYS A 80 -18.24 4.65 -9.76
CA LYS A 80 -19.29 4.02 -8.92
C LYS A 80 -20.54 4.89 -8.72
N ALA A 81 -20.39 6.18 -8.47
CA ALA A 81 -21.51 7.10 -8.28
C ALA A 81 -22.34 7.29 -9.57
N LEU A 82 -21.69 7.19 -10.73
CA LEU A 82 -22.36 7.24 -12.02
C LEU A 82 -23.06 5.91 -12.33
N PHE A 83 -22.43 4.78 -12.00
CA PHE A 83 -23.05 3.46 -12.16
C PHE A 83 -24.31 3.34 -11.31
N GLN A 84 -24.24 3.73 -10.04
CA GLN A 84 -25.39 3.73 -9.15
C GLN A 84 -26.50 4.66 -9.63
N LYS A 85 -26.15 5.82 -10.21
CA LYS A 85 -27.15 6.78 -10.72
C LYS A 85 -27.85 6.33 -12.00
N HIS A 86 -27.14 5.63 -12.90
CA HIS A 86 -27.62 5.36 -14.25
C HIS A 86 -27.99 3.88 -14.49
N ASP A 87 -27.55 2.96 -13.65
CA ASP A 87 -27.82 1.53 -13.76
C ASP A 87 -27.81 0.87 -12.37
N GLU A 88 -28.69 1.36 -11.49
CA GLU A 88 -28.78 0.97 -10.08
C GLU A 88 -29.00 -0.54 -9.90
N GLU A 89 -29.98 -1.12 -10.61
CA GLU A 89 -30.39 -2.51 -10.43
C GLU A 89 -29.29 -3.51 -10.83
N ARG A 90 -28.66 -3.34 -12.01
CA ARG A 90 -27.59 -4.24 -12.45
C ARG A 90 -26.32 -4.05 -11.64
N PHE A 91 -26.05 -2.82 -11.22
CA PHE A 91 -24.89 -2.54 -10.38
C PHE A 91 -25.04 -3.15 -8.98
N ALA A 92 -26.20 -2.98 -8.34
CA ALA A 92 -26.49 -3.60 -7.04
C ALA A 92 -26.38 -5.13 -7.12
N LYS A 93 -27.02 -5.74 -8.13
CA LYS A 93 -26.91 -7.18 -8.38
C LYS A 93 -25.46 -7.63 -8.59
N TYR A 94 -24.65 -6.84 -9.29
CA TYR A 94 -23.23 -7.14 -9.48
C TYR A 94 -22.48 -7.12 -8.14
N LEU A 95 -22.75 -6.16 -7.25
CA LEU A 95 -22.13 -6.12 -5.93
C LEU A 95 -22.54 -7.32 -5.08
N GLU A 96 -23.83 -7.69 -5.07
CA GLU A 96 -24.33 -8.91 -4.42
C GLU A 96 -23.67 -10.18 -4.98
N ASP A 97 -23.50 -10.27 -6.31
CA ASP A 97 -22.82 -11.40 -6.94
C ASP A 97 -21.33 -11.46 -6.58
N VAL A 98 -20.67 -10.31 -6.36
CA VAL A 98 -19.29 -10.25 -5.87
C VAL A 98 -19.21 -10.67 -4.41
N GLU A 99 -20.13 -10.20 -3.56
CA GLU A 99 -20.22 -10.59 -2.14
C GLU A 99 -20.48 -12.09 -2.00
N ALA A 100 -21.36 -12.65 -2.83
CA ALA A 100 -21.65 -14.08 -2.90
C ALA A 100 -20.53 -14.91 -3.56
N GLY A 101 -19.44 -14.28 -4.01
CA GLY A 101 -18.29 -14.94 -4.65
C GLY A 101 -18.55 -15.49 -6.07
N LYS A 102 -19.67 -15.12 -6.70
CA LYS A 102 -20.02 -15.52 -8.08
C LYS A 102 -19.33 -14.65 -9.12
N ALA A 103 -19.03 -13.40 -8.78
CA ALA A 103 -18.28 -12.47 -9.61
C ALA A 103 -16.98 -12.03 -8.92
N LYS A 104 -16.04 -11.46 -9.69
CA LYS A 104 -14.78 -10.92 -9.17
C LYS A 104 -14.71 -9.43 -9.44
N ILE A 105 -14.40 -8.67 -8.40
CA ILE A 105 -14.04 -7.26 -8.52
C ILE A 105 -12.51 -7.12 -8.65
N ALA A 106 -12.05 -6.22 -9.50
CA ALA A 106 -10.64 -5.89 -9.55
C ALA A 106 -10.24 -5.04 -8.33
N ALA A 107 -9.13 -5.40 -7.66
CA ALA A 107 -8.54 -4.62 -6.56
C ALA A 107 -7.04 -4.28 -6.79
N GLY A 108 -6.33 -5.00 -7.65
CA GLY A 108 -4.85 -4.98 -7.70
C GLY A 108 -4.17 -3.67 -8.08
N ALA A 109 -4.86 -2.73 -8.74
CA ALA A 109 -4.27 -1.42 -9.09
C ALA A 109 -4.50 -0.32 -8.05
N VAL A 110 -5.36 -0.56 -7.05
CA VAL A 110 -5.64 0.40 -5.97
C VAL A 110 -4.76 0.09 -4.77
N LEU A 111 -4.37 1.10 -4.01
CA LEU A 111 -3.59 0.94 -2.79
C LEU A 111 -4.49 0.89 -1.55
N PRO A 112 -4.08 0.24 -0.45
CA PRO A 112 -4.89 0.07 0.76
C PRO A 112 -5.53 1.38 1.28
N HIS A 113 -4.73 2.42 1.48
CA HIS A 113 -5.21 3.72 1.96
C HIS A 113 -6.21 4.38 0.99
N GLU A 114 -6.08 4.16 -0.33
CA GLU A 114 -7.01 4.75 -1.28
C GLU A 114 -8.35 3.97 -1.38
N ILE A 115 -8.39 2.69 -0.97
CA ILE A 115 -9.62 1.93 -0.78
C ILE A 115 -10.27 2.37 0.54
N ALA A 116 -9.47 2.41 1.60
CA ALA A 116 -9.89 2.77 2.95
C ALA A 116 -10.29 4.25 3.13
N ALA A 117 -9.99 5.12 2.17
CA ALA A 117 -10.20 6.57 2.32
C ALA A 117 -11.65 6.95 2.67
N ALA A 118 -12.64 6.30 2.04
CA ALA A 118 -14.06 6.51 2.36
C ALA A 118 -14.40 6.03 3.77
N ALA A 119 -13.97 4.81 4.12
CA ALA A 119 -14.15 4.20 5.43
C ALA A 119 -13.50 5.05 6.56
N TYR A 120 -12.31 5.61 6.32
CA TYR A 120 -11.63 6.50 7.25
C TYR A 120 -12.40 7.80 7.50
N ARG A 121 -13.01 8.39 6.46
CA ARG A 121 -13.92 9.55 6.60
C ARG A 121 -15.27 9.21 7.23
N GLY A 122 -15.53 7.94 7.52
CA GLY A 122 -16.77 7.46 8.11
C GLY A 122 -17.91 7.24 7.10
N GLU A 123 -17.62 7.28 5.80
CA GLU A 123 -18.56 7.04 4.72
C GLU A 123 -18.78 5.52 4.54
N GLU A 124 -20.01 5.13 4.18
CA GLU A 124 -20.30 3.76 3.73
C GLU A 124 -19.99 3.63 2.25
N ASP A 125 -19.22 2.60 1.90
CA ASP A 125 -18.80 2.38 0.52
C ASP A 125 -18.64 0.89 0.27
N GLU A 126 -19.72 0.26 -0.19
CA GLU A 126 -19.78 -1.17 -0.50
C GLU A 126 -18.72 -1.59 -1.53
N VAL A 127 -18.44 -0.72 -2.52
CA VAL A 127 -17.37 -0.97 -3.50
C VAL A 127 -16.01 -1.02 -2.81
N ALA A 128 -15.75 -0.15 -1.85
CA ALA A 128 -14.48 -0.15 -1.10
C ALA A 128 -14.38 -1.38 -0.19
N GLU A 129 -15.45 -1.79 0.49
CA GLU A 129 -15.49 -3.02 1.29
C GLU A 129 -15.14 -4.24 0.42
N LEU A 130 -15.81 -4.42 -0.72
CA LEU A 130 -15.56 -5.53 -1.62
C LEU A 130 -14.15 -5.49 -2.24
N GLN A 131 -13.65 -4.30 -2.60
CA GLN A 131 -12.26 -4.14 -3.06
C GLN A 131 -11.24 -4.44 -1.97
N TRP A 132 -11.54 -4.09 -0.72
CA TRP A 132 -10.70 -4.38 0.43
C TRP A 132 -10.64 -5.88 0.71
N CYS A 133 -11.80 -6.54 0.85
CA CYS A 133 -11.87 -7.99 1.03
C CYS A 133 -11.10 -8.73 -0.06
N ARG A 134 -11.29 -8.31 -1.33
CA ARG A 134 -10.55 -8.89 -2.45
C ARG A 134 -9.03 -8.70 -2.33
N MET A 135 -8.58 -7.51 -1.93
CA MET A 135 -7.15 -7.23 -1.73
C MET A 135 -6.57 -8.12 -0.61
N VAL A 136 -7.28 -8.25 0.50
CA VAL A 136 -6.88 -9.11 1.63
C VAL A 136 -6.79 -10.56 1.19
N ASP A 137 -7.79 -11.06 0.46
CA ASP A 137 -7.78 -12.44 -0.05
C ASP A 137 -6.63 -12.70 -1.03
N ASP A 138 -6.37 -11.76 -1.95
CA ASP A 138 -5.28 -11.87 -2.92
C ASP A 138 -3.90 -11.85 -2.24
N LEU A 139 -3.73 -11.09 -1.15
CA LEU A 139 -2.49 -11.06 -0.37
C LEU A 139 -2.34 -12.29 0.54
N ARG A 140 -3.44 -12.74 1.15
CA ARG A 140 -3.49 -13.96 1.97
C ARG A 140 -3.16 -15.20 1.14
N ALA A 141 -3.68 -15.28 -0.10
CA ALA A 141 -3.39 -16.37 -1.04
C ALA A 141 -1.91 -16.42 -1.44
N LYS A 142 -1.22 -15.27 -1.50
CA LYS A 142 0.23 -15.19 -1.70
C LYS A 142 1.04 -15.53 -0.45
N GLY A 143 0.39 -15.59 0.70
CA GLY A 143 1.02 -15.81 1.99
C GLY A 143 1.82 -14.62 2.50
N SER A 144 1.48 -13.41 2.07
CA SER A 144 2.15 -12.18 2.47
C SER A 144 1.69 -11.68 3.85
N LEU A 145 2.61 -11.06 4.59
CA LEU A 145 2.49 -10.46 5.92
C LEU A 145 2.03 -11.43 7.02
N ARG A 146 2.44 -12.70 6.92
CA ARG A 146 2.14 -13.71 7.95
C ARG A 146 2.97 -13.48 9.21
N ASN A 147 2.34 -13.62 10.37
CA ASN A 147 2.95 -13.40 11.69
C ASN A 147 3.62 -12.03 11.79
N CYS A 148 2.95 -10.99 11.32
CA CYS A 148 3.38 -9.61 11.48
C CYS A 148 2.52 -8.91 12.53
N ILE A 149 3.00 -7.80 13.07
CA ILE A 149 2.16 -6.93 13.89
C ILE A 149 2.54 -5.48 13.62
N SER A 150 1.54 -4.59 13.68
CA SER A 150 1.75 -3.17 13.42
C SER A 150 1.63 -2.35 14.70
N ILE A 151 2.52 -1.38 14.83
CA ILE A 151 2.43 -0.24 15.72
C ILE A 151 1.99 0.94 14.87
N CYS A 152 0.81 1.48 15.16
CA CYS A 152 0.24 2.58 14.39
C CYS A 152 0.37 3.88 15.19
N ASP A 153 1.11 4.83 14.62
CA ASP A 153 1.13 6.20 15.12
C ASP A 153 -0.12 6.95 14.63
N VAL A 154 -0.96 7.34 15.58
CA VAL A 154 -2.18 8.13 15.35
C VAL A 154 -2.06 9.51 15.98
N SER A 155 -0.82 10.00 16.12
CA SER A 155 -0.53 11.31 16.68
C SER A 155 -1.05 12.46 15.83
N GLY A 156 -1.22 13.62 16.46
CA GLY A 156 -1.62 14.84 15.75
C GLY A 156 -0.63 15.23 14.64
N SER A 157 0.65 14.89 14.77
CA SER A 157 1.64 15.13 13.72
C SER A 157 1.43 14.22 12.52
N MET A 158 0.74 13.08 12.63
CA MET A 158 0.40 12.21 11.50
C MET A 158 -0.75 12.73 10.63
N GLU A 159 -1.43 13.81 11.04
CA GLU A 159 -2.66 14.29 10.39
C GLU A 159 -2.50 14.48 8.87
N GLY A 160 -3.50 14.00 8.13
CA GLY A 160 -3.54 13.94 6.66
C GLY A 160 -3.26 12.54 6.11
N THR A 161 -2.67 12.48 4.92
CA THR A 161 -2.36 11.21 4.23
C THR A 161 -1.49 10.23 5.05
N PRO A 162 -0.49 10.66 5.84
CA PRO A 162 0.30 9.73 6.66
C PRO A 162 -0.56 8.91 7.64
N MET A 163 -1.50 9.55 8.34
CA MET A 163 -2.42 8.87 9.26
C MET A 163 -3.34 7.89 8.53
N GLU A 164 -3.91 8.29 7.39
CA GLU A 164 -4.73 7.40 6.55
C GLU A 164 -3.96 6.14 6.14
N VAL A 165 -2.68 6.31 5.76
CA VAL A 165 -1.80 5.20 5.37
C VAL A 165 -1.46 4.32 6.57
N ALA A 166 -1.07 4.90 7.71
CA ALA A 166 -0.70 4.15 8.92
C ALA A 166 -1.86 3.26 9.39
N ILE A 167 -3.06 3.82 9.48
CA ILE A 167 -4.27 3.09 9.90
C ILE A 167 -4.61 2.01 8.89
N ALA A 168 -4.60 2.32 7.59
CA ALA A 168 -4.92 1.33 6.57
C ALA A 168 -3.92 0.15 6.56
N LEU A 169 -2.62 0.41 6.67
CA LEU A 169 -1.61 -0.64 6.75
C LEU A 169 -1.67 -1.42 8.06
N GLY A 170 -2.02 -0.76 9.16
CA GLY A 170 -2.27 -1.42 10.44
C GLY A 170 -3.42 -2.42 10.38
N VAL A 171 -4.57 -2.01 9.85
CA VAL A 171 -5.73 -2.89 9.65
C VAL A 171 -5.36 -4.02 8.68
N LEU A 172 -4.72 -3.71 7.55
CA LEU A 172 -4.32 -4.72 6.57
C LEU A 172 -3.39 -5.78 7.16
N THR A 173 -2.36 -5.37 7.89
CA THR A 173 -1.41 -6.30 8.53
C THR A 173 -2.12 -7.17 9.55
N SER A 174 -3.05 -6.60 10.33
CA SER A 174 -3.82 -7.34 11.32
C SER A 174 -4.70 -8.43 10.68
N GLU A 175 -5.28 -8.18 9.50
CA GLU A 175 -6.16 -9.13 8.81
C GLU A 175 -5.40 -10.22 8.03
N LEU A 176 -4.15 -9.94 7.64
CA LEU A 176 -3.27 -10.88 6.96
C LEU A 176 -2.50 -11.78 7.92
N SER A 177 -2.31 -11.32 9.15
CA SER A 177 -1.61 -12.09 10.18
C SER A 177 -2.41 -13.31 10.64
N GLU A 178 -1.70 -14.34 11.08
CA GLU A 178 -2.30 -15.60 11.54
C GLU A 178 -2.53 -15.57 13.06
N GLU A 179 -3.41 -16.44 13.56
CA GLU A 179 -3.60 -16.62 15.01
C GLU A 179 -2.29 -17.03 15.70
N PRO A 180 -1.92 -16.39 16.84
CA PRO A 180 -2.76 -15.54 17.69
C PRO A 180 -2.65 -14.03 17.43
N TRP A 181 -2.02 -13.60 16.34
CA TRP A 181 -1.75 -12.20 16.02
C TRP A 181 -2.83 -11.58 15.14
N ALA A 182 -3.65 -12.41 14.50
CA ALA A 182 -4.79 -12.01 13.70
C ALA A 182 -5.69 -11.00 14.43
N GLY A 183 -6.05 -9.93 13.72
CA GLY A 183 -6.90 -8.86 14.23
C GLY A 183 -6.29 -8.02 15.36
N LYS A 184 -4.98 -8.11 15.62
CA LYS A 184 -4.33 -7.34 16.69
C LYS A 184 -3.45 -6.21 16.15
N VAL A 185 -3.37 -5.14 16.93
CA VAL A 185 -2.54 -3.96 16.68
C VAL A 185 -1.94 -3.46 18.01
N ILE A 186 -0.78 -2.81 17.95
CA ILE A 186 -0.10 -2.25 19.12
C ILE A 186 -0.20 -0.72 19.09
N THR A 187 -0.41 -0.12 20.25
CA THR A 187 -0.44 1.34 20.43
C THR A 187 0.96 1.96 20.34
N PHE A 188 1.06 3.12 19.68
CA PHE A 188 2.27 3.95 19.68
C PHE A 188 2.34 4.75 20.99
N HIS A 189 2.78 4.09 22.06
CA HIS A 189 2.76 4.64 23.42
C HIS A 189 3.95 4.15 24.25
N THR A 190 4.36 4.95 25.23
CA THR A 190 5.31 4.57 26.30
C THR A 190 4.87 3.37 27.15
N ARG A 191 3.57 3.03 27.17
CA ARG A 191 2.97 1.88 27.85
C ARG A 191 2.19 1.05 26.81
N PRO A 192 2.90 0.36 25.90
CA PRO A 192 2.27 -0.28 24.76
C PRO A 192 1.30 -1.38 25.22
N SER A 193 0.18 -1.43 24.53
CA SER A 193 -0.89 -2.41 24.72
C SER A 193 -1.26 -3.03 23.39
N ILE A 194 -1.52 -4.34 23.40
CA ILE A 194 -2.05 -5.05 22.25
C ILE A 194 -3.58 -4.93 22.30
N HIS A 195 -4.17 -4.38 21.26
CA HIS A 195 -5.62 -4.25 21.10
C HIS A 195 -6.10 -5.19 20.01
N VAL A 196 -7.21 -5.87 20.26
CA VAL A 196 -7.97 -6.58 19.22
C VAL A 196 -8.86 -5.55 18.52
N ILE A 197 -8.68 -5.39 17.22
CA ILE A 197 -9.49 -4.49 16.39
C ILE A 197 -10.92 -5.01 16.39
N LYS A 198 -11.86 -4.14 16.77
CA LYS A 198 -13.29 -4.45 16.83
C LYS A 198 -13.99 -3.83 15.62
N GLY A 199 -14.95 -4.57 15.07
CA GLY A 199 -15.77 -4.10 13.95
C GLY A 199 -15.90 -5.14 12.86
N GLU A 200 -17.06 -5.16 12.21
CA GLU A 200 -17.33 -6.05 11.07
C GLU A 200 -16.90 -5.37 9.76
N THR A 201 -17.24 -4.09 9.62
CA THR A 201 -16.93 -3.28 8.43
C THR A 201 -15.52 -2.69 8.46
N LEU A 202 -14.94 -2.41 7.30
CA LEU A 202 -13.70 -1.64 7.15
C LEU A 202 -13.79 -0.31 7.89
N ARG A 203 -14.95 0.38 7.79
CA ARG A 203 -15.20 1.63 8.52
C ARG A 203 -15.05 1.48 10.03
N ASP A 204 -15.62 0.42 10.61
CA ASP A 204 -15.53 0.21 12.05
C ASP A 204 -14.10 -0.08 12.49
N LYS A 205 -13.39 -0.90 11.71
CA LYS A 205 -11.97 -1.23 11.95
C LYS A 205 -11.08 0.01 11.86
N MET A 206 -11.24 0.83 10.82
CA MET A 206 -10.51 2.09 10.64
C MET A 206 -10.79 3.05 11.80
N ARG A 207 -12.06 3.21 12.17
CA ARG A 207 -12.48 4.06 13.30
C ARG A 207 -11.92 3.58 14.63
N PHE A 208 -11.84 2.26 14.83
CA PHE A 208 -11.26 1.69 16.04
C PHE A 208 -9.78 2.06 16.16
N VAL A 209 -9.00 1.84 15.10
CA VAL A 209 -7.57 2.15 15.10
C VAL A 209 -7.31 3.65 15.21
N ALA A 210 -8.11 4.49 14.54
CA ALA A 210 -8.01 5.95 14.61
C ALA A 210 -8.23 6.52 16.03
N LYS A 211 -8.90 5.78 16.92
CA LYS A 211 -9.21 6.18 18.30
C LYS A 211 -8.25 5.58 19.33
N LEU A 212 -7.23 4.85 18.89
CA LEU A 212 -6.24 4.30 19.80
C LEU A 212 -5.48 5.43 20.51
N GLU A 213 -5.14 5.18 21.77
CA GLU A 213 -4.34 6.12 22.54
C GLU A 213 -2.89 6.12 22.02
N TRP A 214 -2.30 7.31 21.98
CA TRP A 214 -0.89 7.52 21.62
C TRP A 214 -0.25 8.48 22.63
N HIS A 215 1.07 8.38 22.82
CA HIS A 215 1.78 9.23 23.79
C HIS A 215 3.24 9.51 23.43
N GLY A 216 3.46 10.39 22.45
CA GLY A 216 4.74 11.07 22.16
C GLY A 216 5.92 10.22 21.69
N SER A 217 6.06 8.97 22.12
CA SER A 217 7.12 8.02 21.74
C SER A 217 6.68 6.59 22.05
N THR A 218 7.39 5.60 21.51
CA THR A 218 7.10 4.18 21.73
C THR A 218 8.18 3.49 22.55
N ASN A 219 7.75 2.74 23.57
CA ASN A 219 8.64 1.91 24.38
C ASN A 219 8.80 0.51 23.75
N PHE A 220 9.84 0.33 22.93
CA PHE A 220 10.09 -0.94 22.24
C PHE A 220 10.35 -2.11 23.18
N GLN A 221 11.08 -1.90 24.30
CA GLN A 221 11.25 -2.96 25.31
C GLN A 221 9.89 -3.49 25.79
N GLY A 222 8.95 -2.58 26.08
CA GLY A 222 7.59 -2.92 26.46
C GLY A 222 6.81 -3.64 25.36
N VAL A 223 6.99 -3.25 24.09
CA VAL A 223 6.36 -3.92 22.93
C VAL A 223 6.78 -5.39 22.88
N PHE A 224 8.09 -5.64 22.92
CA PHE A 224 8.63 -7.00 22.89
C PHE A 224 8.24 -7.82 24.13
N ASP A 225 8.15 -7.20 25.30
CA ASP A 225 7.64 -7.86 26.51
C ASP A 225 6.18 -8.30 26.34
N ARG A 226 5.33 -7.49 25.70
CA ARG A 226 3.94 -7.85 25.39
C ARG A 226 3.83 -8.98 24.36
N ILE A 227 4.70 -8.98 23.35
CA ILE A 227 4.78 -10.07 22.37
C ILE A 227 5.16 -11.37 23.07
N LEU A 228 6.21 -11.36 23.90
CA LEU A 228 6.65 -12.53 24.66
C LEU A 228 5.59 -13.02 25.65
N ALA A 229 4.89 -12.10 26.33
CA ALA A 229 3.80 -12.45 27.22
C ALA A 229 2.68 -13.19 26.45
N THR A 230 2.25 -12.64 25.31
CA THR A 230 1.23 -13.26 24.44
C THR A 230 1.69 -14.64 23.95
N ALA A 231 2.95 -14.77 23.53
CA ALA A 231 3.51 -16.02 23.05
C ALA A 231 3.63 -17.09 24.15
N ARG A 232 3.93 -16.69 25.39
CA ARG A 232 3.97 -17.58 26.55
C ARG A 232 2.58 -18.03 26.98
N GLU A 233 1.63 -17.11 27.04
CA GLU A 233 0.23 -17.39 27.37
C GLU A 233 -0.40 -18.36 26.37
N ALA A 234 -0.12 -18.17 25.07
CA ALA A 234 -0.61 -19.05 24.01
C ALA A 234 0.28 -20.29 23.75
N GLN A 235 1.36 -20.48 24.52
CA GLN A 235 2.35 -21.56 24.36
C GLN A 235 2.77 -21.77 22.89
N LEU A 236 3.16 -20.68 22.23
CA LEU A 236 3.40 -20.70 20.79
C LEU A 236 4.64 -21.52 20.41
N PRO A 237 4.59 -22.27 19.31
CA PRO A 237 5.79 -22.79 18.70
C PRO A 237 6.58 -21.63 18.04
N PRO A 238 7.93 -21.67 17.98
CA PRO A 238 8.74 -20.58 17.43
C PRO A 238 8.34 -20.16 16.01
N GLU A 239 7.82 -21.07 15.19
CA GLU A 239 7.41 -20.81 13.81
C GLU A 239 6.18 -19.88 13.72
N LYS A 240 5.37 -19.81 14.78
CA LYS A 240 4.21 -18.92 14.93
C LYS A 240 4.55 -17.62 15.66
N MET A 241 5.80 -17.42 16.06
CA MET A 241 6.23 -16.14 16.63
C MET A 241 6.14 -15.04 15.57
N ILE A 242 5.96 -13.80 16.02
CA ILE A 242 6.03 -12.64 15.14
C ILE A 242 7.40 -12.60 14.45
N ARG A 243 7.39 -12.45 13.13
CA ARG A 243 8.61 -12.28 12.33
C ARG A 243 9.00 -10.83 12.19
N THR A 244 8.00 -9.96 12.03
CA THR A 244 8.22 -8.54 11.75
C THR A 244 7.23 -7.66 12.51
N VAL A 245 7.77 -6.64 13.18
CA VAL A 245 7.01 -5.56 13.82
C VAL A 245 7.12 -4.33 12.92
N PHE A 246 6.01 -3.90 12.33
CA PHE A 246 5.97 -2.68 11.53
C PHE A 246 5.65 -1.47 12.41
N VAL A 247 6.39 -0.39 12.26
CA VAL A 247 6.14 0.88 12.96
C VAL A 247 5.79 1.92 11.92
N TYR A 248 4.52 2.30 11.83
CA TYR A 248 4.05 3.33 10.91
C TYR A 248 3.97 4.67 11.65
N SER A 249 4.91 5.57 11.40
CA SER A 249 5.02 6.87 12.09
C SER A 249 5.57 7.95 11.16
N ASP A 250 5.53 9.21 11.57
CA ASP A 250 6.23 10.32 10.94
C ASP A 250 7.58 10.63 11.60
N MET A 251 7.89 9.94 12.70
CA MET A 251 9.14 10.05 13.41
C MET A 251 10.24 9.20 12.77
N GLU A 252 11.47 9.72 12.82
CA GLU A 252 12.63 8.88 12.59
C GLU A 252 12.83 7.90 13.75
N PHE A 253 13.53 6.79 13.48
CA PHE A 253 13.79 5.71 14.45
C PHE A 253 14.27 6.23 15.82
N GLY A 254 15.22 7.18 15.82
CA GLY A 254 15.76 7.75 17.05
C GLY A 254 14.68 8.44 17.90
N GLU A 255 13.91 9.33 17.26
CA GLU A 255 12.83 10.09 17.89
C GLU A 255 11.73 9.16 18.43
N ALA A 256 11.34 8.17 17.64
CA ALA A 256 10.34 7.17 18.04
C ALA A 256 10.77 6.36 19.27
N CYS A 257 12.08 6.12 19.43
CA CYS A 257 12.67 5.47 20.61
C CYS A 257 12.86 6.42 21.81
N GLY A 258 12.41 7.68 21.73
CA GLY A 258 12.63 8.68 22.78
C GLY A 258 14.08 9.19 22.84
N ARG A 259 14.81 9.12 21.71
CA ARG A 259 16.20 9.54 21.60
C ARG A 259 16.34 10.69 20.62
N GLY A 260 17.16 11.67 20.95
CA GLY A 260 17.33 12.83 20.08
C GLY A 260 18.33 13.82 20.65
N VAL A 261 18.43 14.97 20.01
CA VAL A 261 19.27 16.08 20.47
C VAL A 261 18.38 17.26 20.79
N TYR A 262 18.35 17.69 22.05
CA TYR A 262 17.62 18.88 22.48
C TYR A 262 18.63 19.94 22.96
N ASN A 263 18.58 21.14 22.38
CA ASN A 263 19.57 22.21 22.63
C ASN A 263 21.04 21.77 22.49
N GLY A 264 21.34 20.91 21.52
CA GLY A 264 22.70 20.41 21.29
C GLY A 264 23.16 19.34 22.28
N MET A 265 22.32 18.94 23.24
CA MET A 265 22.60 17.83 24.16
C MET A 265 21.82 16.57 23.73
N PRO A 266 22.49 15.43 23.55
CA PRO A 266 21.78 14.17 23.34
C PRO A 266 20.95 13.82 24.58
N TYR A 267 19.72 13.40 24.38
CA TYR A 267 18.81 12.86 25.39
C TYR A 267 18.30 11.48 24.95
N GLY A 268 17.96 10.65 25.92
CA GLY A 268 17.70 9.22 25.75
C GLY A 268 18.95 8.41 26.07
N GLU A 269 18.86 7.50 27.05
CA GLU A 269 19.98 6.66 27.48
C GLU A 269 20.08 5.37 26.65
N GLY A 270 21.30 4.95 26.30
CA GLY A 270 21.60 3.66 25.65
C GLY A 270 21.95 3.78 24.16
N SER A 271 22.35 2.67 23.51
CA SER A 271 22.40 2.48 22.04
C SER A 271 21.28 1.51 21.64
N TRP A 272 20.80 1.54 20.39
CA TRP A 272 19.85 0.51 19.93
C TRP A 272 20.46 -0.88 20.05
N ASP A 273 21.76 -1.01 19.82
CA ASP A 273 22.47 -2.28 19.97
C ASP A 273 22.30 -2.88 21.37
N THR A 274 22.34 -2.04 22.42
CA THR A 274 22.11 -2.48 23.81
C THR A 274 20.65 -2.89 24.02
N ASP A 275 19.70 -2.12 23.48
CA ASP A 275 18.28 -2.46 23.57
C ASP A 275 17.95 -3.77 22.84
N TYR A 276 18.48 -3.92 21.64
CA TYR A 276 18.32 -5.09 20.80
C TYR A 276 19.00 -6.32 21.43
N ALA A 277 20.19 -6.17 22.00
CA ALA A 277 20.85 -7.24 22.75
C ALA A 277 20.01 -7.69 23.96
N ALA A 278 19.40 -6.74 24.67
CA ALA A 278 18.48 -7.05 25.77
C ALA A 278 17.22 -7.79 25.27
N ILE A 279 16.64 -7.36 24.13
CA ILE A 279 15.51 -8.06 23.48
C ILE A 279 15.92 -9.49 23.09
N CYS A 280 17.06 -9.67 22.42
CA CYS A 280 17.57 -10.98 22.03
C CYS A 280 17.75 -11.90 23.26
N ARG A 281 18.26 -11.35 24.37
CA ARG A 281 18.40 -12.10 25.62
C ARG A 281 17.04 -12.52 26.17
N LYS A 282 16.05 -11.62 26.24
CA LYS A 282 14.68 -11.94 26.69
C LYS A 282 14.05 -13.05 25.86
N PHE A 283 14.20 -12.99 24.54
CA PHE A 283 13.69 -14.02 23.63
C PHE A 283 14.40 -15.36 23.83
N ARG A 284 15.72 -15.36 23.99
CA ARG A 284 16.50 -16.56 24.30
C ARG A 284 16.08 -17.20 25.62
N ASP A 285 15.93 -16.40 26.67
CA ASP A 285 15.50 -16.84 28.00
C ASP A 285 14.04 -17.36 27.98
N ALA A 286 13.24 -16.92 27.01
CA ALA A 286 11.87 -17.39 26.78
C ALA A 286 11.76 -18.61 25.85
N GLY A 287 12.87 -19.12 25.30
CA GLY A 287 12.89 -20.26 24.38
C GLY A 287 12.68 -19.90 22.90
N TYR A 288 12.73 -18.61 22.55
CA TYR A 288 12.51 -18.08 21.19
C TYR A 288 13.76 -17.39 20.62
N GLY A 289 14.95 -17.83 21.01
CA GLY A 289 16.21 -17.19 20.63
C GLY A 289 16.46 -17.09 19.12
N ASP A 290 15.92 -18.03 18.35
CA ASP A 290 16.02 -18.08 16.88
C ASP A 290 14.85 -17.37 16.18
N ALA A 291 13.88 -16.85 16.93
CA ALA A 291 12.66 -16.23 16.44
C ALA A 291 12.48 -14.80 16.99
N VAL A 292 13.57 -14.04 17.07
CA VAL A 292 13.54 -12.62 17.46
C VAL A 292 12.95 -11.80 16.30
N PRO A 293 11.86 -11.05 16.51
CA PRO A 293 11.25 -10.26 15.44
C PRO A 293 12.17 -9.14 14.94
N GLN A 294 12.18 -8.92 13.63
CA GLN A 294 12.74 -7.71 13.03
C GLN A 294 11.79 -6.53 13.25
N VAL A 295 12.32 -5.33 13.46
CA VAL A 295 11.52 -4.10 13.47
C VAL A 295 11.70 -3.35 12.16
N VAL A 296 10.61 -3.03 11.48
CA VAL A 296 10.61 -2.23 10.26
C VAL A 296 9.93 -0.90 10.56
N PHE A 297 10.72 0.15 10.63
CA PHE A 297 10.24 1.52 10.82
C PHE A 297 9.90 2.12 9.48
N TRP A 298 8.71 2.67 9.34
CA TRP A 298 8.30 3.37 8.14
C TRP A 298 7.95 4.81 8.48
N ASN A 299 8.83 5.72 8.05
CA ASN A 299 8.55 7.15 8.11
C ASN A 299 7.62 7.53 6.94
N LEU A 300 6.38 7.91 7.27
CA LEU A 300 5.34 8.23 6.29
C LEU A 300 5.28 9.72 5.89
N ARG A 301 5.99 10.60 6.61
CA ARG A 301 5.98 12.05 6.38
C ARG A 301 7.20 12.56 5.60
N ASP A 302 8.32 11.85 5.62
CA ASP A 302 9.49 12.24 4.85
C ASP A 302 9.21 12.17 3.33
N SER A 303 9.62 13.21 2.61
CA SER A 303 9.34 13.41 1.18
C SER A 303 10.49 12.95 0.30
N LYS A 304 11.68 12.74 0.86
CA LYS A 304 12.81 12.14 0.15
C LYS A 304 12.63 10.63 0.24
N SER A 305 12.10 10.02 -0.82
CA SER A 305 12.16 8.56 -1.02
C SER A 305 13.63 8.16 -1.12
N THR A 306 14.25 7.91 0.05
CA THR A 306 15.66 7.57 0.22
C THR A 306 15.73 6.17 0.85
N PRO A 307 16.79 5.40 0.56
CA PRO A 307 16.78 3.95 0.61
C PRO A 307 16.54 3.42 2.03
N VAL A 308 16.02 2.20 2.11
CA VAL A 308 15.99 1.47 3.37
C VAL A 308 17.40 1.31 3.93
N THR A 309 17.69 1.98 5.02
CA THR A 309 18.96 1.82 5.73
C THR A 309 18.80 0.72 6.76
N SER A 310 19.47 -0.42 6.51
CA SER A 310 19.71 -1.46 7.52
C SER A 310 21.05 -1.17 8.18
N THR A 311 21.17 -0.06 8.91
CA THR A 311 22.40 0.26 9.65
C THR A 311 22.41 -0.35 11.05
N GLN A 312 21.27 -0.85 11.53
CA GLN A 312 21.09 -1.30 12.90
C GLN A 312 20.66 -2.79 12.97
N PRO A 313 21.25 -3.60 13.86
CA PRO A 313 20.89 -5.02 14.00
C PRO A 313 19.40 -5.20 14.32
N GLY A 314 18.73 -6.06 13.55
CA GLY A 314 17.30 -6.36 13.78
C GLY A 314 16.34 -5.20 13.49
N ALA A 315 16.81 -4.09 12.90
CA ALA A 315 15.97 -2.98 12.49
C ALA A 315 16.20 -2.62 11.02
N ALA A 316 15.13 -2.29 10.31
CA ALA A 316 15.17 -1.70 8.98
C ALA A 316 14.33 -0.41 8.99
N MET A 317 14.81 0.62 8.30
CA MET A 317 14.08 1.89 8.16
C MET A 317 13.60 2.04 6.73
N VAL A 318 12.36 2.42 6.51
CA VAL A 318 11.77 2.76 5.21
C VAL A 318 11.40 4.24 5.28
N SER A 319 12.12 5.08 4.54
CA SER A 319 11.79 6.51 4.49
C SER A 319 10.94 6.85 3.28
N GLY A 320 9.86 7.57 3.57
CA GLY A 320 8.98 8.18 2.61
C GLY A 320 7.88 7.27 2.09
N PHE A 321 6.87 7.95 1.56
CA PHE A 321 5.67 7.33 1.05
C PHE A 321 5.61 7.43 -0.48
N SER A 322 5.71 6.29 -1.16
CA SER A 322 5.45 6.20 -2.60
C SER A 322 4.61 4.97 -2.94
N LYS A 323 3.79 5.10 -4.00
CA LYS A 323 2.97 4.00 -4.52
C LYS A 323 3.79 2.78 -4.89
N ASN A 324 5.03 2.98 -5.35
CA ASN A 324 5.92 1.91 -5.76
C ASN A 324 6.51 1.18 -4.56
N VAL A 325 6.97 1.90 -3.53
CA VAL A 325 7.47 1.29 -2.29
C VAL A 325 6.36 0.46 -1.63
N LEU A 326 5.13 0.98 -1.60
CA LEU A 326 4.01 0.23 -1.03
C LEU A 326 3.65 -1.03 -1.83
N LYS A 327 3.70 -0.97 -3.17
CA LYS A 327 3.49 -2.17 -3.99
C LYS A 327 4.55 -3.24 -3.74
N ILE A 328 5.81 -2.82 -3.66
CA ILE A 328 6.94 -3.72 -3.37
C ILE A 328 6.78 -4.34 -1.98
N PHE A 329 6.46 -3.52 -0.98
CA PHE A 329 6.18 -3.99 0.38
C PHE A 329 5.13 -5.10 0.41
N LEU A 330 4.02 -4.91 -0.31
CA LEU A 330 2.93 -5.89 -0.40
C LEU A 330 3.31 -7.13 -1.23
N GLN A 331 4.23 -7.01 -2.19
CA GLN A 331 4.67 -8.11 -3.04
C GLN A 331 5.76 -8.99 -2.39
N ASN A 332 6.62 -8.40 -1.57
CA ASN A 332 7.78 -9.06 -0.97
C ASN A 332 7.60 -9.39 0.51
N ASP A 333 6.37 -9.72 0.94
CA ASP A 333 6.09 -10.18 2.31
C ASP A 333 6.56 -9.19 3.40
N GLY A 334 6.47 -7.88 3.11
CA GLY A 334 6.92 -6.84 4.02
C GLY A 334 8.43 -6.64 4.11
N VAL A 335 9.22 -7.38 3.33
CA VAL A 335 10.67 -7.19 3.21
C VAL A 335 10.94 -6.04 2.24
N VAL A 336 11.45 -4.94 2.79
CA VAL A 336 11.85 -3.76 2.01
C VAL A 336 13.37 -3.67 2.08
N ASN A 337 14.08 -4.36 1.18
CA ASN A 337 15.53 -4.23 1.03
C ASN A 337 15.82 -3.35 -0.20
N PRO A 338 16.59 -2.24 -0.12
CA PRO A 338 16.79 -1.34 -1.25
C PRO A 338 17.50 -2.00 -2.43
N GLU A 339 18.43 -2.92 -2.17
CA GLU A 339 19.12 -3.65 -3.22
C GLU A 339 18.18 -4.64 -3.89
N ALA A 340 17.33 -5.33 -3.12
CA ALA A 340 16.29 -6.18 -3.68
C ALA A 340 15.23 -5.37 -4.45
N ILE A 341 14.87 -4.18 -3.96
CA ILE A 341 13.97 -3.21 -4.60
C ILE A 341 14.56 -2.72 -5.92
N MET A 342 15.82 -2.29 -5.90
CA MET A 342 16.53 -1.81 -7.09
C MET A 342 16.66 -2.94 -8.09
N THR A 343 17.12 -4.11 -7.66
CA THR A 343 17.24 -5.31 -8.49
C THR A 343 15.91 -5.71 -9.11
N GLN A 344 14.79 -5.74 -8.37
CA GLN A 344 13.47 -6.01 -8.94
C GLN A 344 13.01 -4.94 -9.92
N ALA A 345 13.25 -3.66 -9.60
CA ALA A 345 12.88 -2.55 -10.48
C ALA A 345 13.62 -2.61 -11.83
N ILE A 346 14.86 -3.10 -11.84
CA ILE A 346 15.67 -3.30 -13.06
C ILE A 346 15.65 -4.74 -13.59
N ALA A 347 14.94 -5.68 -12.96
CA ALA A 347 14.85 -7.08 -13.39
C ALA A 347 13.84 -7.28 -14.54
N GLY A 348 13.07 -6.25 -14.90
CA GLY A 348 12.16 -6.31 -16.03
C GLY A 348 12.89 -6.57 -17.35
N ASP A 349 12.27 -7.34 -18.24
CA ASP A 349 12.82 -7.70 -19.57
C ASP A 349 13.28 -6.48 -20.40
N GLU A 350 12.70 -5.32 -20.10
CA GLU A 350 13.00 -4.03 -20.71
C GLU A 350 14.44 -3.55 -20.42
N TYR A 351 14.96 -3.86 -19.25
CA TYR A 351 16.26 -3.40 -18.74
C TYR A 351 17.40 -4.39 -19.02
N GLN A 352 17.10 -5.64 -19.37
CA GLN A 352 18.10 -6.64 -19.75
C GLN A 352 18.90 -6.27 -21.01
N LYS A 353 18.37 -5.36 -21.83
CA LYS A 353 19.03 -4.86 -23.06
C LYS A 353 20.02 -3.72 -22.80
N LEU A 354 20.11 -3.22 -21.56
CA LEU A 354 21.03 -2.14 -21.20
C LEU A 354 22.41 -2.73 -20.95
N GLN A 355 23.39 -2.30 -21.75
CA GLN A 355 24.81 -2.64 -21.53
C GLN A 355 25.45 -1.54 -20.68
N ILE A 356 26.08 -1.94 -19.58
CA ILE A 356 26.95 -1.07 -18.79
C ILE A 356 28.27 -0.99 -19.56
N TYR A 357 28.59 0.19 -20.06
CA TYR A 357 29.93 0.51 -20.55
C TYR A 357 30.72 1.12 -19.39
N ASP A 358 31.82 0.47 -19.03
CA ASP A 358 32.85 0.96 -18.09
C ASP A 358 33.79 1.93 -18.81
#